data_AF-A0A7J7IQK4-F1
#
_entry.id   AF-A0A7J7IQK4-F1
#
_cell.length_a   1.000
_cell.length_b   1.000
_cell.length_c   1.000
_cell.angle_alpha   90.00
_cell.angle_beta   90.00
_cell.angle_gamma   90.00
#
_symmetry.space_group_name_H-M   'P 1'
#
loop_
_entity.id
_entity.type
_entity.pdbx_description
1 polymer ?
#
loop_
_entity_poly.entity_id
_entity_poly.type
_entity_poly.pdbx_seq_one_letter_code
_entity_poly.pdbx_strand_id
1 'polypeptide(L)'
;MGRLQSSDRSGSDFADATGATTTSQERIARSNRRPTPASKAAKASSEGDVVINVAQVCNENDVVKSSELVRVQFRLYCCTEFGDSVAVAGSHEKLGDWQPDQALKLAHRRQVDKRLRDCWETELELPAGTTFEYKFIRLLGNDVHRVQWEVGPDRRAIVQRTANDFCIIESEWERTFVHFSIYFPTKEGQRLYVTGDPLEIGRWVEPGPVPMALTAEEERLETGGKGRRWELTISVPTTLSKFGYRYVLVDERANQTIWEREPNRYAVLEHAVNGLLECRDANFVASLDFDEIPPDLYIGPYPQTPEHVEAMHQAGITAVLNLQTDEDFAHRNISWPALEAKYKELSMQIIRYPIPDFNAEALERLLPGAVRALDTAVKTGQVVYVHCTAGMGRAPAVVVAYLVWCRGMSLPDALDYVRRHRSVAAPNVSVLEKVLRNPL
;
A
#
# COMPACT_ATOMS: atom_id res chain seq x y z
N MET A 1 26.19 -52.01 -45.93
CA MET A 1 24.98 -52.54 -46.59
C MET A 1 24.06 -51.37 -46.91
N GLY A 2 23.68 -51.19 -48.20
CA GLY A 2 22.63 -50.28 -48.73
C GLY A 2 22.87 -48.75 -48.57
N ARG A 3 23.22 -47.91 -49.57
CA ARG A 3 22.48 -47.47 -50.81
C ARG A 3 21.05 -46.98 -50.50
N LEU A 4 20.50 -45.84 -50.94
CA LEU A 4 20.69 -44.85 -52.03
C LEU A 4 19.90 -43.57 -51.60
N GLN A 5 20.34 -42.32 -51.85
CA GLN A 5 19.98 -41.44 -53.01
C GLN A 5 18.46 -41.34 -53.28
N SER A 6 17.82 -40.20 -53.54
CA SER A 6 18.24 -38.90 -54.10
C SER A 6 17.01 -37.97 -54.22
N SER A 7 17.25 -36.65 -54.26
CA SER A 7 16.71 -35.65 -55.23
C SER A 7 15.18 -35.45 -55.35
N ASP A 8 14.61 -34.29 -55.66
CA ASP A 8 15.08 -33.00 -56.16
C ASP A 8 13.86 -32.05 -56.20
N ARG A 9 14.12 -30.72 -56.18
CA ARG A 9 13.42 -29.63 -56.92
C ARG A 9 11.91 -29.43 -56.66
N SER A 10 11.29 -28.25 -56.76
CA SER A 10 11.52 -26.89 -57.29
C SER A 10 10.19 -26.18 -56.93
N GLY A 11 10.06 -24.89 -56.63
CA GLY A 11 10.74 -23.68 -57.02
C GLY A 11 9.67 -22.57 -57.13
N SER A 12 10.11 -21.31 -57.21
CA SER A 12 9.41 -20.11 -57.74
C SER A 12 8.17 -19.61 -56.93
N ASP A 13 7.94 -18.32 -56.67
CA ASP A 13 8.52 -17.11 -57.25
C ASP A 13 7.92 -15.81 -56.67
N PHE A 14 8.61 -14.69 -56.90
CA PHE A 14 8.20 -13.25 -56.96
C PHE A 14 7.56 -12.58 -55.71
N ALA A 15 8.27 -11.69 -55.00
CA ALA A 15 8.54 -10.25 -55.27
C ALA A 15 7.37 -9.32 -54.89
N ASP A 16 7.57 -8.35 -53.99
CA ASP A 16 7.87 -6.97 -54.38
C ASP A 16 8.23 -6.08 -53.19
N ALA A 17 9.06 -5.08 -53.46
CA ALA A 17 9.57 -4.08 -52.52
C ALA A 17 8.64 -2.85 -52.45
N THR A 18 8.69 -2.11 -51.32
CA THR A 18 8.74 -0.62 -51.23
C THR A 18 8.36 -0.15 -49.82
N GLY A 19 9.02 0.90 -49.32
CA GLY A 19 8.52 1.71 -48.21
C GLY A 19 9.55 2.08 -47.14
N ALA A 20 10.21 3.22 -47.32
CA ALA A 20 11.23 3.76 -46.43
C ALA A 20 10.65 4.59 -45.26
N THR A 21 11.40 4.62 -44.16
CA THR A 21 11.61 5.69 -43.15
C THR A 21 10.43 6.55 -42.65
N THR A 22 10.24 6.60 -41.32
CA THR A 22 10.53 7.76 -40.40
C THR A 22 9.71 7.67 -39.11
N THR A 23 10.43 7.70 -37.98
CA THR A 23 10.14 8.25 -36.62
C THR A 23 8.71 8.52 -36.16
N SER A 24 8.38 8.02 -34.95
CA SER A 24 7.70 8.69 -33.81
C SER A 24 7.32 7.61 -32.79
N GLN A 25 8.08 7.41 -31.71
CA GLN A 25 7.75 7.89 -30.35
C GLN A 25 6.27 7.80 -29.93
N GLU A 26 6.08 7.22 -28.74
CA GLU A 26 4.89 7.24 -27.85
C GLU A 26 3.79 6.17 -28.02
N ARG A 27 3.79 5.17 -27.13
CA ARG A 27 2.89 5.09 -25.96
C ARG A 27 2.97 3.69 -25.34
N ILE A 28 3.85 3.51 -24.36
CA ILE A 28 3.72 2.40 -23.41
C ILE A 28 2.65 2.83 -22.39
N ALA A 29 1.42 2.42 -22.64
CA ALA A 29 0.30 2.68 -21.75
C ALA A 29 0.43 1.84 -20.47
N ARG A 30 0.41 2.55 -19.33
CA ARG A 30 0.44 2.04 -17.95
C ARG A 30 -0.62 0.98 -17.70
N SER A 31 -0.23 -0.12 -17.06
CA SER A 31 -1.15 -1.01 -16.34
C SER A 31 -0.81 -1.05 -14.84
N ASN A 32 -1.08 0.06 -14.14
CA ASN A 32 -1.28 0.05 -12.68
C ASN A 32 -2.77 -0.14 -12.42
N ARG A 33 -3.22 -1.39 -12.35
CA ARG A 33 -4.63 -1.69 -12.11
C ARG A 33 -5.00 -1.39 -10.65
N ARG A 34 -6.06 -0.58 -10.46
CA ARG A 34 -6.75 -0.37 -9.18
C ARG A 34 -7.19 -1.73 -8.60
N PRO A 35 -6.96 -2.02 -7.32
CA PRO A 35 -7.43 -3.27 -6.71
C PRO A 35 -8.96 -3.35 -6.70
N THR A 36 -9.49 -4.54 -6.99
CA THR A 36 -10.91 -4.85 -6.87
C THR A 36 -11.28 -5.04 -5.41
N PRO A 37 -12.32 -4.35 -4.89
CA PRO A 37 -12.94 -4.70 -3.62
C PRO A 37 -13.38 -6.17 -3.65
N ALA A 38 -13.36 -6.86 -2.51
CA ALA A 38 -14.04 -8.14 -2.40
C ALA A 38 -15.52 -7.96 -2.82
N SER A 39 -15.96 -8.64 -3.89
CA SER A 39 -17.24 -8.40 -4.56
C SER A 39 -18.45 -8.56 -3.62
N LYS A 40 -19.48 -7.72 -3.74
CA LYS A 40 -20.62 -7.91 -4.68
C LYS A 40 -21.02 -6.61 -5.42
N ALA A 41 -21.35 -6.77 -6.71
CA ALA A 41 -21.74 -5.78 -7.74
C ALA A 41 -23.18 -5.20 -7.54
N ALA A 42 -23.66 -4.10 -8.16
CA ALA A 42 -23.37 -3.50 -9.48
C ALA A 42 -23.84 -2.01 -9.64
N LYS A 43 -23.10 -1.26 -10.50
CA LYS A 43 -23.41 -0.16 -11.50
C LYS A 43 -24.52 0.89 -11.24
N ALA A 44 -24.45 2.17 -11.64
CA ALA A 44 -23.43 3.04 -12.24
C ALA A 44 -23.89 4.54 -12.20
N SER A 45 -22.92 5.45 -12.02
CA SER A 45 -22.81 6.86 -12.45
C SER A 45 -24.01 7.83 -12.39
N SER A 46 -23.93 8.83 -11.52
CA SER A 46 -23.69 10.25 -11.87
C SER A 46 -23.38 11.03 -10.58
N GLU A 47 -22.66 12.14 -10.70
CA GLU A 47 -22.15 13.04 -9.65
C GLU A 47 -22.99 13.03 -8.35
N GLY A 48 -22.41 12.65 -7.22
CA GLY A 48 -23.20 12.60 -5.98
C GLY A 48 -22.49 12.10 -4.73
N ASP A 49 -22.85 12.72 -3.61
CA ASP A 49 -22.48 12.47 -2.22
C ASP A 49 -22.62 11.00 -1.75
N VAL A 50 -21.75 10.55 -0.83
CA VAL A 50 -21.75 9.16 -0.32
C VAL A 50 -22.74 8.98 0.84
N VAL A 51 -23.82 8.28 0.52
CA VAL A 51 -24.95 7.93 1.38
C VAL A 51 -24.78 6.47 1.90
N ILE A 52 -24.99 6.15 3.19
CA ILE A 52 -24.80 4.79 3.78
C ILE A 52 -26.09 3.93 3.79
N ASN A 53 -26.26 2.96 2.87
CA ASN A 53 -27.46 2.09 2.82
C ASN A 53 -27.18 0.61 3.17
N VAL A 54 -28.00 0.05 4.07
CA VAL A 54 -28.23 -1.39 4.24
C VAL A 54 -29.73 -1.63 4.38
N ALA A 55 -30.40 -2.18 3.35
CA ALA A 55 -31.59 -3.05 3.46
C ALA A 55 -32.09 -3.53 2.07
N GLN A 56 -32.75 -4.69 2.05
CA GLN A 56 -33.31 -5.44 0.92
C GLN A 56 -34.41 -4.72 0.11
N VAL A 57 -34.50 -5.11 -1.18
CA VAL A 57 -35.45 -4.69 -2.23
C VAL A 57 -36.92 -4.96 -1.87
N CYS A 58 -37.83 -4.02 -2.16
CA CYS A 58 -39.23 -4.27 -2.54
C CYS A 58 -39.75 -3.19 -3.52
N ASN A 59 -40.68 -3.59 -4.39
CA ASN A 59 -41.09 -2.98 -5.67
C ASN A 59 -41.80 -1.62 -5.63
N GLU A 60 -41.68 -0.93 -6.77
CA GLU A 60 -42.40 0.27 -7.21
C GLU A 60 -43.92 0.07 -7.22
N ASN A 61 -44.62 0.92 -6.47
CA ASN A 61 -45.80 1.70 -6.88
C ASN A 61 -46.54 2.12 -5.61
N ASP A 62 -46.42 3.39 -5.22
CA ASP A 62 -47.59 4.18 -4.81
C ASP A 62 -47.20 5.63 -4.51
N VAL A 63 -47.87 6.54 -5.22
CA VAL A 63 -47.81 7.98 -5.00
C VAL A 63 -48.58 8.29 -3.73
N VAL A 64 -47.88 8.58 -2.63
CA VAL A 64 -48.51 9.10 -1.40
C VAL A 64 -47.67 10.23 -0.81
N LYS A 65 -48.32 11.39 -0.67
CA LYS A 65 -47.88 12.56 0.11
C LYS A 65 -47.31 12.11 1.47
N SER A 66 -46.02 12.34 1.72
CA SER A 66 -45.34 11.82 2.90
C SER A 66 -44.61 12.96 3.62
N SER A 67 -44.79 13.06 4.93
CA SER A 67 -43.98 13.96 5.77
C SER A 67 -42.50 13.61 5.62
N GLU A 68 -41.68 14.62 5.30
CA GLU A 68 -40.31 14.54 4.75
C GLU A 68 -39.22 14.06 5.73
N LEU A 69 -39.57 13.72 6.97
CA LEU A 69 -38.62 13.48 8.06
C LEU A 69 -38.33 12.00 8.25
N VAL A 70 -37.04 11.67 8.37
CA VAL A 70 -36.52 10.35 8.73
C VAL A 70 -36.00 10.41 10.16
N ARG A 71 -36.28 9.37 10.94
CA ARG A 71 -35.78 9.26 12.31
C ARG A 71 -34.37 8.69 12.30
N VAL A 72 -33.43 9.46 12.85
CA VAL A 72 -32.01 9.11 12.98
C VAL A 72 -31.74 8.76 14.44
N GLN A 73 -31.42 7.49 14.69
CA GLN A 73 -31.05 6.99 16.01
C GLN A 73 -29.53 6.86 16.10
N PHE A 74 -28.92 7.55 17.06
CA PHE A 74 -27.53 7.32 17.44
C PHE A 74 -27.46 6.22 18.49
N ARG A 75 -26.51 5.30 18.35
CA ARG A 75 -26.14 4.31 19.36
C ARG A 75 -24.63 4.30 19.54
N LEU A 76 -24.19 4.47 20.78
CA LEU A 76 -22.78 4.47 21.16
C LEU A 76 -22.53 3.47 22.28
N TYR A 77 -21.74 2.43 22.00
CA TYR A 77 -21.25 1.53 23.04
C TYR A 77 -20.01 2.13 23.70
N CYS A 78 -20.06 2.30 25.03
CA CYS A 78 -18.90 2.77 25.79
C CYS A 78 -19.01 2.57 27.30
N CYS A 79 -17.85 2.49 27.97
CA CYS A 79 -17.77 2.52 29.43
C CYS A 79 -17.64 3.95 29.96
N THR A 80 -18.51 4.36 30.87
CA THR A 80 -18.50 5.69 31.52
C THR A 80 -18.25 5.58 33.03
N GLU A 81 -17.68 6.60 33.65
CA GLU A 81 -17.58 6.69 35.11
C GLU A 81 -18.88 7.26 35.73
N PHE A 82 -19.03 7.12 37.05
CA PHE A 82 -20.20 7.68 37.74
C PHE A 82 -20.21 9.21 37.61
N GLY A 83 -21.31 9.76 37.09
CA GLY A 83 -21.48 11.20 36.84
C GLY A 83 -21.06 11.65 35.45
N ASP A 84 -20.48 10.77 34.63
CA ASP A 84 -20.27 11.08 33.21
C ASP A 84 -21.60 10.97 32.44
N SER A 85 -21.70 11.78 31.38
CA SER A 85 -22.76 11.63 30.38
C SER A 85 -22.19 11.72 28.96
N VAL A 86 -22.92 11.17 28.00
CA VAL A 86 -22.53 11.15 26.59
C VAL A 86 -23.47 12.02 25.79
N ALA A 87 -22.95 12.78 24.83
CA ALA A 87 -23.73 13.57 23.89
C ALA A 87 -23.14 13.45 22.46
N VAL A 88 -23.91 13.87 21.46
CA VAL A 88 -23.45 14.03 20.08
C VAL A 88 -23.51 15.51 19.70
N ALA A 89 -22.36 16.07 19.32
CA ALA A 89 -22.21 17.43 18.84
C ALA A 89 -21.94 17.42 17.34
N GLY A 90 -22.44 18.39 16.58
CA GLY A 90 -22.24 18.39 15.13
C GLY A 90 -22.64 19.67 14.42
N SER A 91 -22.50 19.66 13.10
CA SER A 91 -22.69 20.82 12.21
C SER A 91 -24.16 21.19 11.95
N HIS A 92 -25.10 20.45 12.52
CA HIS A 92 -26.54 20.68 12.35
C HIS A 92 -27.08 21.33 13.63
N GLU A 93 -28.02 22.26 13.53
CA GLU A 93 -28.59 23.01 14.68
C GLU A 93 -29.10 22.08 15.80
N LYS A 94 -29.79 20.98 15.44
CA LYS A 94 -30.27 19.95 16.37
C LYS A 94 -29.16 19.14 17.07
N LEU A 95 -27.90 19.27 16.61
CA LEU A 95 -26.69 18.72 17.21
C LEU A 95 -25.85 19.82 17.90
N GLY A 96 -26.37 21.05 18.00
CA GLY A 96 -25.79 22.13 18.77
C GLY A 96 -24.72 22.95 18.06
N ASP A 97 -24.56 22.85 16.74
CA ASP A 97 -23.58 23.64 15.94
C ASP A 97 -22.17 23.63 16.56
N TRP A 98 -21.70 22.44 16.93
CA TRP A 98 -20.42 22.17 17.60
C TRP A 98 -20.26 22.76 19.01
N GLN A 99 -21.31 23.27 19.64
CA GLN A 99 -21.30 23.74 21.03
C GLN A 99 -21.64 22.60 22.00
N PRO A 100 -20.72 22.19 22.90
CA PRO A 100 -20.93 21.04 23.79
C PRO A 100 -22.12 21.14 24.74
N ASP A 101 -22.46 22.35 25.18
CA ASP A 101 -23.59 22.62 26.07
C ASP A 101 -24.95 22.53 25.36
N GLN A 102 -24.95 22.63 24.02
CA GLN A 102 -26.12 22.46 23.16
C GLN A 102 -26.15 21.10 22.44
N ALA A 103 -25.14 20.26 22.67
CA ALA A 103 -25.04 18.95 22.08
C ALA A 103 -26.21 18.03 22.49
N LEU A 104 -26.64 17.18 21.57
CA LEU A 104 -27.77 16.28 21.81
C LEU A 104 -27.34 15.15 22.76
N LYS A 105 -27.91 15.14 23.97
CA LYS A 105 -27.57 14.15 25.01
C LYS A 105 -28.10 12.75 24.67
N LEU A 106 -27.32 11.74 25.02
CA LEU A 106 -27.68 10.33 24.89
C LEU A 106 -28.18 9.77 26.23
N ALA A 107 -29.15 8.86 26.16
CA ALA A 107 -29.69 8.12 27.28
C ALA A 107 -28.93 6.79 27.46
N HIS A 108 -28.55 6.48 28.70
CA HIS A 108 -27.86 5.24 29.05
C HIS A 108 -28.82 4.04 29.07
N ARG A 109 -28.37 2.93 28.50
CA ARG A 109 -29.02 1.61 28.46
C ARG A 109 -28.00 0.56 28.88
N ARG A 110 -28.30 -0.23 29.91
CA ARG A 110 -27.38 -1.28 30.39
C ARG A 110 -27.49 -2.56 29.58
N GLN A 111 -26.33 -3.18 29.31
CA GLN A 111 -26.18 -4.57 28.86
C GLN A 111 -27.08 -4.95 27.66
N VAL A 112 -26.97 -4.20 26.57
CA VAL A 112 -27.92 -4.31 25.44
C VAL A 112 -27.49 -5.34 24.38
N ASP A 113 -26.24 -5.80 24.40
CA ASP A 113 -25.71 -6.74 23.40
C ASP A 113 -25.20 -8.07 24.00
N LYS A 114 -24.86 -9.02 23.12
CA LYS A 114 -24.31 -10.35 23.49
C LYS A 114 -22.96 -10.26 24.23
N ARG A 115 -22.32 -9.10 24.24
CA ARG A 115 -21.05 -8.81 24.92
C ARG A 115 -21.28 -8.11 26.26
N LEU A 116 -22.54 -7.95 26.69
CA LEU A 116 -22.96 -7.31 27.94
C LEU A 116 -22.48 -5.85 28.06
N ARG A 117 -22.34 -5.15 26.92
CA ARG A 117 -21.87 -3.75 26.91
C ARG A 117 -23.02 -2.79 27.16
N ASP A 118 -22.70 -1.70 27.85
CA ASP A 118 -23.58 -0.56 27.99
C ASP A 118 -23.67 0.21 26.66
N CYS A 119 -24.86 0.73 26.37
CA CYS A 119 -25.18 1.49 25.18
C CYS A 119 -25.73 2.85 25.59
N TRP A 120 -25.37 3.88 24.84
CA TRP A 120 -25.93 5.22 24.94
C TRP A 120 -26.69 5.49 23.65
N GLU A 121 -27.94 5.94 23.75
CA GLU A 121 -28.78 6.15 22.57
C GLU A 121 -29.57 7.46 22.61
N THR A 122 -29.80 8.04 21.45
CA THR A 122 -30.69 9.20 21.28
C THR A 122 -31.27 9.20 19.88
N GLU A 123 -32.34 9.96 19.67
CA GLU A 123 -33.05 10.03 18.41
C GLU A 123 -33.32 11.50 18.05
N LEU A 124 -33.20 11.81 16.77
CA LEU A 124 -33.75 13.03 16.20
C LEU A 124 -34.36 12.77 14.83
N GLU A 125 -35.20 13.71 14.39
CA GLU A 125 -35.81 13.65 13.07
C GLU A 125 -35.17 14.69 12.15
N LEU A 126 -34.72 14.24 10.97
CA LEU A 126 -34.08 15.05 9.95
C LEU A 126 -34.66 14.74 8.57
N PRO A 127 -34.72 15.72 7.65
CA PRO A 127 -35.15 15.45 6.28
C PRO A 127 -34.28 14.41 5.59
N ALA A 128 -34.89 13.54 4.77
CA ALA A 128 -34.15 12.60 3.94
C ALA A 128 -33.15 13.34 3.02
N GLY A 129 -31.93 12.83 2.89
CA GLY A 129 -30.85 13.45 2.11
C GLY A 129 -30.04 14.51 2.87
N THR A 130 -30.44 14.91 4.08
CA THR A 130 -29.67 15.84 4.91
C THR A 130 -28.28 15.27 5.16
N THR A 131 -27.25 16.06 4.87
CA THR A 131 -25.85 15.74 5.19
C THR A 131 -25.39 16.58 6.36
N PHE A 132 -24.68 15.97 7.32
CA PHE A 132 -24.13 16.68 8.45
C PHE A 132 -22.85 16.02 8.96
N GLU A 133 -22.04 16.78 9.70
CA GLU A 133 -20.87 16.30 10.41
C GLU A 133 -21.14 16.22 11.93
N TYR A 134 -20.48 15.31 12.63
CA TYR A 134 -20.69 15.09 14.07
C TYR A 134 -19.51 14.41 14.76
N LYS A 135 -19.47 14.51 16.09
CA LYS A 135 -18.63 13.74 17.01
C LYS A 135 -19.40 13.37 18.27
N PHE A 136 -19.01 12.25 18.88
CA PHE A 136 -19.43 11.97 20.24
C PHE A 136 -18.56 12.75 21.23
N ILE A 137 -19.18 13.18 22.32
CA ILE A 137 -18.51 13.85 23.44
C ILE A 137 -18.89 13.20 24.77
N ARG A 138 -17.96 13.17 25.72
CA ARG A 138 -18.21 12.85 27.13
C ARG A 138 -18.17 14.13 27.93
N LEU A 139 -19.21 14.36 28.73
CA LEU A 139 -19.30 15.43 29.71
C LEU A 139 -18.94 14.81 31.07
N LEU A 140 -17.82 15.23 31.64
CA LEU A 140 -17.17 14.54 32.75
C LEU A 140 -17.67 15.06 34.11
N GLY A 141 -18.04 14.15 35.01
CA GLY A 141 -18.32 14.46 36.43
C GLY A 141 -19.42 15.51 36.66
N ASN A 142 -20.52 15.43 35.91
CA ASN A 142 -21.65 16.37 35.88
C ASN A 142 -21.31 17.83 35.46
N ASP A 143 -20.07 18.12 35.08
CA ASP A 143 -19.68 19.43 34.57
C ASP A 143 -19.70 19.44 33.04
N VAL A 144 -20.66 20.19 32.48
CA VAL A 144 -20.84 20.33 31.02
C VAL A 144 -19.68 21.07 30.35
N HIS A 145 -18.84 21.79 31.10
CA HIS A 145 -17.66 22.46 30.58
C HIS A 145 -16.42 21.57 30.54
N ARG A 146 -16.44 20.43 31.23
CA ARG A 146 -15.36 19.45 31.19
C ARG A 146 -15.65 18.38 30.14
N VAL A 147 -15.32 18.72 28.89
CA VAL A 147 -15.68 17.93 27.71
C VAL A 147 -14.48 17.14 27.20
N GLN A 148 -14.66 15.83 27.04
CA GLN A 148 -13.76 14.99 26.26
C GLN A 148 -14.39 14.73 24.89
N TRP A 149 -13.71 15.12 23.84
CA TRP A 149 -14.12 14.85 22.46
C TRP A 149 -13.65 13.47 22.00
N GLU A 150 -14.43 12.85 21.14
CA GLU A 150 -13.97 11.73 20.33
C GLU A 150 -12.70 12.11 19.56
N VAL A 151 -11.73 11.18 19.52
CA VAL A 151 -10.47 11.35 18.82
C VAL A 151 -10.66 11.14 17.31
N GLY A 152 -9.98 11.96 16.50
CA GLY A 152 -9.94 11.84 15.05
C GLY A 152 -10.67 12.98 14.31
N PRO A 153 -10.81 12.86 12.97
CA PRO A 153 -11.58 13.83 12.18
C PRO A 153 -13.07 13.78 12.52
N ASP A 154 -13.81 14.80 12.09
CA ASP A 154 -15.26 14.85 12.24
C ASP A 154 -15.91 13.75 11.38
N ARG A 155 -16.91 13.06 11.93
CA ARG A 155 -17.65 12.03 11.20
C ARG A 155 -18.67 12.71 10.30
N ARG A 156 -18.94 12.17 9.12
CA ARG A 156 -20.00 12.66 8.21
C ARG A 156 -21.08 11.61 8.06
N ALA A 157 -22.35 12.02 8.11
CA ALA A 157 -23.49 11.17 7.86
C ALA A 157 -24.45 11.82 6.85
N ILE A 158 -25.17 10.97 6.13
CA ILE A 158 -26.27 11.38 5.25
C ILE A 158 -27.52 10.61 5.65
N VAL A 159 -28.60 11.34 5.87
CA VAL A 159 -29.89 10.79 6.30
C VAL A 159 -30.50 9.99 5.17
N GLN A 160 -30.51 8.67 5.32
CA GLN A 160 -31.09 7.78 4.35
C GLN A 160 -32.48 7.33 4.70
N ARG A 161 -33.34 7.36 3.68
CA ARG A 161 -34.66 6.74 3.77
C ARG A 161 -34.54 5.23 3.63
N THR A 162 -34.87 4.52 4.70
CA THR A 162 -35.12 3.08 4.65
C THR A 162 -36.62 2.81 4.50
N ALA A 163 -37.02 1.57 4.27
CA ALA A 163 -38.42 1.18 4.14
C ALA A 163 -39.32 1.58 5.35
N ASN A 164 -38.71 1.88 6.50
CA ASN A 164 -39.39 2.26 7.75
C ASN A 164 -39.10 3.71 8.18
N ASP A 165 -38.58 4.56 7.29
CA ASP A 165 -38.18 5.95 7.59
C ASP A 165 -37.26 6.06 8.83
N PHE A 166 -36.34 5.09 8.97
CA PHE A 166 -35.48 4.93 10.13
C PHE A 166 -34.01 4.70 9.72
N CYS A 167 -33.09 5.44 10.34
CA CYS A 167 -31.66 5.34 10.12
C CYS A 167 -30.96 5.13 11.48
N ILE A 168 -30.12 4.10 11.60
CA ILE A 168 -29.32 3.85 12.80
C ILE A 168 -27.86 4.19 12.51
N ILE A 169 -27.30 5.08 13.32
CA ILE A 169 -25.87 5.39 13.38
C ILE A 169 -25.31 4.72 14.62
N GLU A 170 -24.77 3.51 14.45
CA GLU A 170 -24.18 2.73 15.54
C GLU A 170 -22.65 2.91 15.57
N SER A 171 -22.07 3.05 16.77
CA SER A 171 -20.65 3.35 16.98
C SER A 171 -20.16 2.89 18.35
N GLU A 172 -18.84 2.93 18.55
CA GLU A 172 -18.18 2.59 19.82
C GLU A 172 -17.17 3.67 20.19
N TRP A 173 -17.04 3.95 21.49
CA TRP A 173 -16.09 4.96 21.98
C TRP A 173 -14.66 4.42 22.07
N GLU A 174 -14.52 3.14 22.43
CA GLU A 174 -13.21 2.50 22.52
C GLU A 174 -12.58 2.35 21.13
N ARG A 175 -11.42 2.98 20.95
CA ARG A 175 -10.66 2.98 19.71
C ARG A 175 -9.30 2.31 19.91
N THR A 176 -8.84 1.61 18.88
CA THR A 176 -7.44 1.21 18.75
C THR A 176 -6.75 2.22 17.85
N PHE A 177 -5.63 2.77 18.31
CA PHE A 177 -4.77 3.59 17.48
C PHE A 177 -3.95 2.70 16.55
N VAL A 178 -3.87 3.06 15.27
CA VAL A 178 -2.99 2.41 14.31
C VAL A 178 -2.04 3.46 13.78
N HIS A 179 -0.76 3.26 14.05
CA HIS A 179 0.32 4.11 13.56
C HIS A 179 0.98 3.42 12.36
N PHE A 180 0.75 3.95 11.17
CA PHE A 180 1.45 3.56 9.95
C PHE A 180 2.78 4.29 9.87
N SER A 181 3.84 3.57 9.57
CA SER A 181 5.18 4.13 9.41
C SER A 181 5.94 3.39 8.32
N ILE A 182 6.34 4.09 7.26
CA ILE A 182 7.07 3.51 6.13
C ILE A 182 8.23 4.40 5.66
N TYR A 183 9.38 3.78 5.39
CA TYR A 183 10.48 4.45 4.70
C TYR A 183 10.30 4.37 3.18
N PHE A 184 10.15 5.53 2.53
CA PHE A 184 10.23 5.64 1.08
C PHE A 184 10.74 7.04 0.68
N PRO A 185 11.92 7.14 0.05
CA PRO A 185 12.43 8.43 -0.42
C PRO A 185 11.59 8.93 -1.59
N THR A 186 11.19 10.19 -1.53
CA THR A 186 10.31 10.83 -2.53
C THR A 186 11.06 11.95 -3.25
N LYS A 187 10.65 12.21 -4.49
CA LYS A 187 11.11 13.39 -5.24
C LYS A 187 10.28 14.62 -4.87
N GLU A 188 10.77 15.80 -5.21
CA GLU A 188 10.02 17.04 -5.02
C GLU A 188 8.66 16.98 -5.74
N GLY A 189 7.57 17.27 -5.02
CA GLY A 189 6.19 17.16 -5.52
C GLY A 189 5.56 15.76 -5.39
N GLN A 190 6.30 14.78 -4.86
CA GLN A 190 5.75 13.47 -4.54
C GLN A 190 5.39 13.37 -3.06
N ARG A 191 4.23 12.76 -2.78
CA ARG A 191 3.74 12.53 -1.42
C ARG A 191 3.19 11.12 -1.29
N LEU A 192 3.39 10.53 -0.11
CA LEU A 192 2.85 9.21 0.19
C LEU A 192 1.51 9.33 0.90
N TYR A 193 0.61 8.44 0.53
CA TYR A 193 -0.72 8.29 1.09
C TYR A 193 -0.94 6.83 1.48
N VAL A 194 -1.90 6.59 2.37
CA VAL A 194 -2.34 5.24 2.73
C VAL A 194 -3.83 5.09 2.45
N THR A 195 -4.23 3.91 1.97
CA THR A 195 -5.64 3.56 1.85
C THR A 195 -5.93 2.11 2.16
N GLY A 196 -7.13 1.79 2.62
CA GLY A 196 -7.50 0.43 3.02
C GLY A 196 -8.97 0.29 3.35
N ASP A 197 -9.35 -0.82 3.98
CA ASP A 197 -10.75 -1.09 4.32
C ASP A 197 -11.40 -0.05 5.26
N PRO A 198 -10.70 0.48 6.30
CA PRO A 198 -11.30 1.46 7.21
C PRO A 198 -11.67 2.77 6.52
N LEU A 199 -12.73 3.41 7.02
CA LEU A 199 -13.16 4.74 6.57
C LEU A 199 -12.07 5.78 6.81
N GLU A 200 -11.35 5.65 7.93
CA GLU A 200 -10.29 6.55 8.37
C GLU A 200 -9.09 6.58 7.41
N ILE A 201 -8.98 5.60 6.50
CA ILE A 201 -8.00 5.59 5.41
C ILE A 201 -8.66 5.45 4.03
N GLY A 202 -9.93 5.82 3.89
CA GLY A 202 -10.51 6.07 2.57
C GLY A 202 -11.15 4.90 1.83
N ARG A 203 -11.40 3.74 2.46
CA ARG A 203 -12.11 2.60 1.85
C ARG A 203 -11.62 2.24 0.44
N TRP A 204 -10.30 2.21 0.26
CA TRP A 204 -9.59 2.06 -1.02
C TRP A 204 -9.70 3.20 -2.02
N VAL A 205 -10.72 4.06 -1.97
CA VAL A 205 -10.98 5.07 -3.02
C VAL A 205 -11.73 6.30 -2.52
N GLU A 206 -12.79 6.17 -1.72
CA GLU A 206 -13.64 7.29 -1.26
C GLU A 206 -13.77 7.26 0.28
N PRO A 207 -13.52 8.37 1.00
CA PRO A 207 -13.28 9.75 0.52
C PRO A 207 -11.92 10.02 -0.15
N GLY A 208 -11.02 9.04 -0.23
CA GLY A 208 -9.71 9.19 -0.86
C GLY A 208 -8.61 8.53 -0.04
N PRO A 209 -7.47 8.18 -0.65
CA PRO A 209 -6.30 7.82 0.12
C PRO A 209 -5.92 9.00 1.02
N VAL A 210 -5.45 8.72 2.23
CA VAL A 210 -5.18 9.73 3.26
C VAL A 210 -3.70 10.10 3.25
N PRO A 211 -3.35 11.41 3.21
CA PRO A 211 -1.96 11.84 3.13
C PRO A 211 -1.21 11.48 4.41
N MET A 212 0.04 11.04 4.24
CA MET A 212 0.97 10.81 5.34
C MET A 212 1.88 12.02 5.51
N ALA A 213 2.45 12.19 6.71
CA ALA A 213 3.42 13.23 7.01
C ALA A 213 4.84 12.63 7.04
N LEU A 214 5.86 13.39 6.65
CA LEU A 214 7.25 12.99 6.89
C LEU A 214 7.65 13.30 8.34
N THR A 215 8.34 12.38 9.00
CA THR A 215 8.94 12.60 10.33
C THR A 215 9.78 13.88 10.33
N ALA A 216 9.79 14.62 11.44
CA ALA A 216 10.54 15.88 11.53
C ALA A 216 12.06 15.68 11.40
N GLU A 217 12.58 14.62 12.02
CA GLU A 217 14.00 14.30 12.06
C GLU A 217 14.31 13.01 11.28
N GLU A 218 15.57 12.88 10.87
CA GLU A 218 16.10 11.62 10.35
C GLU A 218 16.28 10.61 11.48
N GLU A 219 15.89 9.38 11.22
CA GLU A 219 16.09 8.27 12.14
C GLU A 219 16.93 7.16 11.51
N ARG A 220 17.42 6.26 12.36
CA ARG A 220 18.18 5.09 11.91
C ARG A 220 17.22 4.03 11.40
N LEU A 221 17.28 3.75 10.11
CA LEU A 221 16.48 2.73 9.43
C LEU A 221 16.92 1.31 9.83
N GLU A 222 16.09 0.32 9.55
CA GLU A 222 16.37 -1.11 9.76
C GLU A 222 17.55 -1.58 8.89
N THR A 223 17.79 -0.90 7.77
CA THR A 223 18.98 -1.07 6.96
C THR A 223 20.21 -0.43 7.60
N GLY A 224 20.11 0.26 8.74
CA GLY A 224 21.24 0.91 9.40
C GLY A 224 21.66 2.26 8.81
N GLY A 225 21.06 2.67 7.68
CA GLY A 225 21.20 4.03 7.14
C GLY A 225 20.34 5.05 7.91
N LYS A 226 20.50 6.34 7.60
CA LYS A 226 19.60 7.40 8.07
C LYS A 226 18.55 7.75 7.01
N GLY A 227 17.34 8.08 7.44
CA GLY A 227 16.29 8.55 6.56
C GLY A 227 15.07 9.04 7.32
N ARG A 228 14.13 9.68 6.62
CA ARG A 228 12.85 10.12 7.16
C ARG A 228 11.76 9.12 6.76
N ARG A 229 10.83 8.83 7.65
CA ARG A 229 9.67 7.97 7.37
C ARG A 229 8.42 8.79 7.11
N TRP A 230 7.51 8.21 6.35
CA TRP A 230 6.15 8.67 6.22
C TRP A 230 5.33 8.04 7.34
N GLU A 231 4.59 8.85 8.07
CA GLU A 231 3.78 8.44 9.20
C GLU A 231 2.33 8.96 9.12
N LEU A 232 1.41 8.16 9.65
CA LEU A 232 0.03 8.53 9.89
C LEU A 232 -0.48 7.74 11.09
N THR A 233 -1.11 8.42 12.04
CA THR A 233 -1.85 7.76 13.13
C THR A 233 -3.35 7.96 12.91
N ILE A 234 -4.08 6.85 12.87
CA ILE A 234 -5.54 6.84 12.86
C ILE A 234 -6.06 6.15 14.12
N SER A 235 -7.35 6.31 14.40
CA SER A 235 -8.06 5.59 15.44
C SER A 235 -9.20 4.78 14.82
N VAL A 236 -9.15 3.45 14.90
CA VAL A 236 -10.16 2.56 14.33
C VAL A 236 -11.02 1.91 15.42
N PRO A 237 -12.25 1.46 15.11
CA PRO A 237 -13.08 0.74 16.07
C PRO A 237 -12.42 -0.56 16.55
N THR A 238 -12.55 -0.88 17.84
CA THR A 238 -12.00 -2.12 18.45
C THR A 238 -12.69 -3.41 17.99
N THR A 239 -13.83 -3.30 17.29
CA THR A 239 -14.53 -4.45 16.67
C THR A 239 -13.81 -5.02 15.46
N LEU A 240 -12.94 -4.23 14.81
CA LEU A 240 -12.11 -4.74 13.71
C LEU A 240 -11.03 -5.66 14.31
N SER A 241 -11.01 -6.93 13.93
CA SER A 241 -9.88 -7.81 14.29
C SER A 241 -8.71 -7.63 13.33
N LYS A 242 -9.00 -7.41 12.05
CA LYS A 242 -8.02 -7.13 11.00
C LYS A 242 -8.60 -6.31 9.85
N PHE A 243 -7.75 -5.60 9.13
CA PHE A 243 -8.11 -4.95 7.87
C PHE A 243 -6.94 -4.89 6.89
N GLY A 244 -7.24 -4.80 5.60
CA GLY A 244 -6.28 -4.62 4.52
C GLY A 244 -5.99 -3.14 4.23
N TYR A 245 -4.75 -2.83 3.83
CA TYR A 245 -4.35 -1.50 3.38
C TYR A 245 -3.22 -1.55 2.34
N ARG A 246 -2.93 -0.42 1.70
CA ARG A 246 -1.85 -0.18 0.73
C ARG A 246 -1.36 1.26 0.81
N TYR A 247 -0.13 1.47 0.36
CA TYR A 247 0.39 2.80 0.11
C TYR A 247 0.11 3.25 -1.32
N VAL A 248 0.02 4.56 -1.50
CA VAL A 248 -0.19 5.22 -2.80
C VAL A 248 0.76 6.40 -2.87
N LEU A 249 1.55 6.47 -3.95
CA LEU A 249 2.41 7.61 -4.22
C LEU A 249 1.67 8.54 -5.18
N VAL A 250 1.47 9.78 -4.78
CA VAL A 250 0.88 10.83 -5.63
C VAL A 250 1.99 11.78 -6.05
N ASP A 251 2.16 11.92 -7.36
CA ASP A 251 3.01 12.92 -7.98
C ASP A 251 2.13 14.11 -8.39
N GLU A 252 2.17 15.17 -7.58
CA GLU A 252 1.33 16.36 -7.76
C GLU A 252 1.73 17.13 -9.03
N ARG A 253 3.01 17.06 -9.43
CA ARG A 253 3.52 17.75 -10.62
C ARG A 253 3.10 17.03 -11.90
N ALA A 254 3.16 15.70 -11.90
CA ALA A 254 2.78 14.88 -13.04
C ALA A 254 1.27 14.55 -13.09
N ASN A 255 0.49 15.00 -12.08
CA ASN A 255 -0.90 14.61 -11.86
C ASN A 255 -1.11 13.10 -11.98
N GLN A 256 -0.24 12.34 -11.31
CA GLN A 256 -0.18 10.89 -11.42
C GLN A 256 -0.32 10.23 -10.05
N THR A 257 -1.20 9.24 -9.99
CA THR A 257 -1.33 8.35 -8.83
C THR A 257 -0.71 6.99 -9.15
N ILE A 258 0.24 6.57 -8.33
CA ILE A 258 0.99 5.33 -8.47
C ILE A 258 0.63 4.42 -7.30
N TRP A 259 0.04 3.27 -7.65
CA TRP A 259 -0.41 2.28 -6.68
C TRP A 259 0.73 1.32 -6.34
N GLU A 260 0.79 0.91 -5.08
CA GLU A 260 1.65 -0.19 -4.66
C GLU A 260 1.30 -1.44 -5.47
N ARG A 261 2.33 -2.01 -6.11
CA ARG A 261 2.25 -3.17 -6.99
C ARG A 261 2.14 -4.49 -6.23
N GLU A 262 2.48 -4.49 -4.95
CA GLU A 262 2.47 -5.67 -4.09
C GLU A 262 1.05 -6.01 -3.59
N PRO A 263 0.80 -7.21 -3.05
CA PRO A 263 -0.49 -7.55 -2.43
C PRO A 263 -0.88 -6.59 -1.31
N ASN A 264 -2.15 -6.60 -0.92
CA ASN A 264 -2.62 -5.81 0.23
C ASN A 264 -1.82 -6.18 1.48
N ARG A 265 -1.41 -5.16 2.24
CA ARG A 265 -0.89 -5.30 3.60
C ARG A 265 -2.06 -5.51 4.55
N TYR A 266 -1.81 -6.05 5.74
CA TYR A 266 -2.85 -6.28 6.74
C TYR A 266 -2.42 -5.77 8.11
N ALA A 267 -3.31 -5.03 8.76
CA ALA A 267 -3.20 -4.63 10.15
C ALA A 267 -4.04 -5.59 10.99
N VAL A 268 -3.44 -6.21 12.01
CA VAL A 268 -4.10 -7.16 12.91
C VAL A 268 -4.17 -6.53 14.29
N LEU A 269 -5.35 -6.06 14.70
CA LEU A 269 -5.54 -5.23 15.89
C LEU A 269 -5.31 -6.00 17.19
N GLU A 270 -5.41 -7.33 17.15
CA GLU A 270 -5.08 -8.20 18.28
C GLU A 270 -3.60 -8.08 18.71
N HIS A 271 -2.73 -7.58 17.83
CA HIS A 271 -1.32 -7.31 18.14
C HIS A 271 -1.09 -5.93 18.77
N ALA A 272 -2.14 -5.13 18.98
CA ALA A 272 -2.00 -3.82 19.60
C ALA A 272 -1.55 -3.95 21.06
N VAL A 273 -0.57 -3.13 21.45
CA VAL A 273 -0.08 -3.04 22.82
C VAL A 273 -0.55 -1.72 23.41
N ASN A 274 -1.24 -1.75 24.55
CA ASN A 274 -1.83 -0.57 25.20
C ASN A 274 -2.74 0.25 24.26
N GLY A 275 -3.47 -0.43 23.36
CA GLY A 275 -4.38 0.21 22.41
C GLY A 275 -3.68 0.86 21.21
N LEU A 276 -2.37 0.66 21.02
CA LEU A 276 -1.61 1.13 19.86
C LEU A 276 -1.09 -0.07 19.05
N LEU A 277 -1.44 -0.10 17.77
CA LEU A 277 -0.87 -1.00 16.76
C LEU A 277 0.16 -0.23 15.93
N GLU A 278 1.39 -0.72 15.92
CA GLU A 278 2.48 -0.18 15.11
C GLU A 278 2.57 -0.96 13.78
N CYS A 279 2.19 -0.32 12.68
CA CYS A 279 2.40 -0.82 11.32
C CYS A 279 3.72 -0.24 10.77
N ARG A 280 4.84 -0.83 11.19
CA ARG A 280 6.18 -0.48 10.69
C ARG A 280 6.47 -1.22 9.40
N ASP A 281 6.11 -0.60 8.30
CA ASP A 281 6.30 -1.12 6.97
C ASP A 281 7.64 -0.71 6.37
N ALA A 282 8.09 -1.56 5.46
CA ALA A 282 9.17 -1.27 4.53
C ALA A 282 8.74 -1.70 3.12
N ASN A 283 9.51 -1.26 2.12
CA ASN A 283 9.39 -1.67 0.72
C ASN A 283 8.10 -1.19 0.03
N PHE A 284 8.08 0.03 -0.52
CA PHE A 284 7.06 0.45 -1.49
C PHE A 284 7.57 0.20 -2.92
N VAL A 285 6.84 -0.61 -3.69
CA VAL A 285 7.20 -0.95 -5.08
C VAL A 285 6.12 -0.41 -6.02
N ALA A 286 6.46 0.65 -6.75
CA ALA A 286 5.59 1.38 -7.66
C ALA A 286 5.47 0.73 -9.06
N SER A 287 6.60 0.29 -9.61
CA SER A 287 6.75 -0.22 -10.98
C SER A 287 7.93 -1.19 -11.06
N LEU A 288 8.06 -1.88 -12.19
CA LEU A 288 9.31 -2.58 -12.52
C LEU A 288 10.28 -1.60 -13.16
N ASP A 289 11.05 -0.91 -12.33
CA ASP A 289 12.15 -0.07 -12.81
C ASP A 289 13.45 -0.86 -12.68
N PHE A 290 14.05 -1.22 -13.80
CA PHE A 290 15.38 -1.80 -13.88
C PHE A 290 16.38 -0.70 -14.22
N ASP A 291 16.89 -0.03 -13.20
CA ASP A 291 17.83 1.08 -13.36
C ASP A 291 19.17 0.53 -13.86
N GLU A 292 19.72 1.11 -14.91
CA GLU A 292 21.05 0.75 -15.41
C GLU A 292 22.12 1.25 -14.43
N ILE A 293 23.08 0.38 -14.13
CA ILE A 293 24.34 0.69 -13.46
C ILE A 293 25.44 0.38 -14.50
N PRO A 294 25.73 1.33 -15.41
CA PRO A 294 26.54 1.04 -16.59
C PRO A 294 27.93 0.50 -16.24
N PRO A 295 28.52 -0.32 -17.12
CA PRO A 295 28.03 -0.70 -18.46
C PRO A 295 27.22 -2.00 -18.56
N ASP A 296 27.22 -2.85 -17.53
CA ASP A 296 26.87 -4.27 -17.65
C ASP A 296 25.89 -4.78 -16.58
N LEU A 297 25.35 -3.87 -15.77
CA LEU A 297 24.47 -4.21 -14.65
C LEU A 297 23.17 -3.42 -14.70
N TYR A 298 22.12 -4.09 -14.27
CA TYR A 298 20.85 -3.47 -13.95
C TYR A 298 20.46 -3.81 -12.51
N ILE A 299 19.71 -2.94 -11.86
CA ILE A 299 19.24 -3.13 -10.49
C ILE A 299 17.78 -2.72 -10.33
N GLY A 300 17.00 -3.48 -9.57
CA GLY A 300 15.60 -3.12 -9.36
C GLY A 300 14.79 -4.07 -8.47
N PRO A 301 13.46 -3.92 -8.47
CA PRO A 301 12.55 -4.81 -7.76
C PRO A 301 12.30 -6.11 -8.54
N TYR A 302 11.78 -7.15 -7.89
CA TYR A 302 11.49 -8.41 -8.57
C TYR A 302 10.47 -8.27 -9.72
N PRO A 303 10.56 -9.07 -10.80
CA PRO A 303 9.48 -9.21 -11.77
C PRO A 303 8.32 -10.01 -11.16
N GLN A 304 7.09 -9.62 -11.48
CA GLN A 304 5.88 -10.23 -10.92
C GLN A 304 5.13 -11.09 -11.93
N THR A 305 5.31 -10.82 -13.22
CA THR A 305 4.62 -11.52 -14.30
C THR A 305 5.60 -11.91 -15.41
N PRO A 306 5.25 -12.86 -16.28
CA PRO A 306 6.07 -13.20 -17.45
C PRO A 306 6.36 -12.00 -18.36
N GLU A 307 5.42 -11.06 -18.50
CA GLU A 307 5.60 -9.86 -19.33
C GLU A 307 6.69 -8.93 -18.78
N HIS A 308 6.89 -8.92 -17.45
CA HIS A 308 8.03 -8.22 -16.84
C HIS A 308 9.37 -8.85 -17.26
N VAL A 309 9.43 -10.18 -17.34
CA VAL A 309 10.62 -10.90 -17.80
C VAL A 309 10.89 -10.60 -19.28
N GLU A 310 9.84 -10.54 -20.10
CA GLU A 310 9.96 -10.12 -21.52
C GLU A 310 10.48 -8.69 -21.66
N ALA A 311 9.97 -7.75 -20.86
CA ALA A 311 10.44 -6.37 -20.85
C ALA A 311 11.93 -6.27 -20.45
N MET A 312 12.35 -7.05 -19.46
CA MET A 312 13.76 -7.14 -19.07
C MET A 312 14.63 -7.69 -20.21
N HIS A 313 14.18 -8.75 -20.88
CA HIS A 313 14.89 -9.31 -22.03
C HIS A 313 15.02 -8.31 -23.19
N GLN A 314 13.94 -7.58 -23.49
CA GLN A 314 13.94 -6.52 -24.51
C GLN A 314 14.89 -5.37 -24.18
N ALA A 315 15.17 -5.12 -22.89
CA ALA A 315 16.19 -4.18 -22.45
C ALA A 315 17.63 -4.72 -22.56
N GLY A 316 17.81 -5.95 -23.08
CA GLY A 316 19.11 -6.57 -23.29
C GLY A 316 19.65 -7.34 -22.08
N ILE A 317 18.85 -7.54 -21.02
CA ILE A 317 19.23 -8.35 -19.87
C ILE A 317 19.29 -9.83 -20.30
N THR A 318 20.40 -10.49 -19.98
CA THR A 318 20.64 -11.89 -20.35
C THR A 318 20.74 -12.83 -19.13
N ALA A 319 20.94 -12.28 -17.93
CA ALA A 319 20.95 -13.05 -16.69
C ALA A 319 20.28 -12.29 -15.54
N VAL A 320 19.77 -13.03 -14.55
CA VAL A 320 19.20 -12.46 -13.32
C VAL A 320 19.91 -13.02 -12.09
N LEU A 321 20.26 -12.14 -11.15
CA LEU A 321 20.67 -12.52 -9.80
C LEU A 321 19.52 -12.20 -8.83
N ASN A 322 18.80 -13.25 -8.44
CA ASN A 322 17.66 -13.17 -7.55
C ASN A 322 18.08 -13.48 -6.10
N LEU A 323 17.98 -12.47 -5.24
CA LEU A 323 18.34 -12.56 -3.82
C LEU A 323 17.18 -12.95 -2.89
N GLN A 324 15.99 -13.20 -3.44
CA GLN A 324 14.80 -13.54 -2.67
C GLN A 324 14.83 -14.98 -2.14
N THR A 325 14.36 -15.14 -0.90
CA THR A 325 14.12 -16.44 -0.27
C THR A 325 12.77 -17.02 -0.73
N ASP A 326 12.54 -18.29 -0.46
CA ASP A 326 11.23 -18.89 -0.73
C ASP A 326 10.14 -18.31 0.20
N GLU A 327 10.52 -17.79 1.37
CA GLU A 327 9.64 -17.04 2.26
C GLU A 327 9.21 -15.70 1.63
N ASP A 328 10.13 -14.98 0.96
CA ASP A 328 9.76 -13.79 0.18
C ASP A 328 8.73 -14.16 -0.89
N PHE A 329 8.92 -15.29 -1.59
CA PHE A 329 7.99 -15.75 -2.63
C PHE A 329 6.60 -16.03 -2.07
N ALA A 330 6.53 -16.74 -0.93
CA ALA A 330 5.27 -17.04 -0.26
C ALA A 330 4.57 -15.75 0.22
N HIS A 331 5.30 -14.86 0.89
CA HIS A 331 4.75 -13.59 1.41
C HIS A 331 4.25 -12.66 0.30
N ARG A 332 4.90 -12.68 -0.86
CA ARG A 332 4.52 -11.83 -2.01
C ARG A 332 3.61 -12.53 -3.01
N ASN A 333 3.22 -13.78 -2.74
CA ASN A 333 2.41 -14.62 -3.63
C ASN A 333 2.98 -14.69 -5.06
N ILE A 334 4.29 -14.90 -5.16
CA ILE A 334 5.01 -14.92 -6.45
C ILE A 334 4.81 -16.28 -7.11
N SER A 335 4.29 -16.28 -8.34
CA SER A 335 4.23 -17.49 -9.16
C SER A 335 5.62 -17.77 -9.77
N TRP A 336 6.54 -18.24 -8.93
CA TRP A 336 7.90 -18.55 -9.35
C TRP A 336 7.96 -19.53 -10.54
N PRO A 337 7.16 -20.61 -10.60
CA PRO A 337 7.18 -21.51 -11.76
C PRO A 337 6.86 -20.82 -13.10
N ALA A 338 5.96 -19.82 -13.09
CA ALA A 338 5.63 -19.07 -14.29
C ALA A 338 6.79 -18.16 -14.74
N LEU A 339 7.45 -17.49 -13.80
CA LEU A 339 8.63 -16.65 -14.09
C LEU A 339 9.80 -17.51 -14.57
N GLU A 340 10.08 -18.61 -13.89
CA GLU A 340 11.13 -19.56 -14.25
C GLU A 340 10.93 -20.13 -15.66
N ALA A 341 9.69 -20.49 -16.02
CA ALA A 341 9.37 -20.94 -17.37
C ALA A 341 9.67 -19.86 -18.43
N LYS A 342 9.29 -18.61 -18.16
CA LYS A 342 9.52 -17.49 -19.09
C LYS A 342 11.01 -17.13 -19.23
N TYR A 343 11.78 -17.14 -18.14
CA TYR A 343 13.24 -16.99 -18.22
C TYR A 343 13.88 -18.06 -19.10
N LYS A 344 13.47 -19.33 -18.94
CA LYS A 344 13.97 -20.45 -19.75
C LYS A 344 13.60 -20.29 -21.22
N GLU A 345 12.36 -19.90 -21.52
CA GLU A 345 11.87 -19.61 -22.87
C GLU A 345 12.74 -18.56 -23.57
N LEU A 346 13.12 -17.50 -22.86
CA LEU A 346 13.94 -16.40 -23.36
C LEU A 346 15.46 -16.66 -23.25
N SER A 347 15.86 -17.87 -22.87
CA SER A 347 17.27 -18.26 -22.67
C SER A 347 18.03 -17.34 -21.69
N MET A 348 17.32 -16.77 -20.71
CA MET A 348 17.93 -15.96 -19.66
C MET A 348 18.47 -16.83 -18.53
N GLN A 349 19.71 -16.59 -18.11
CA GLN A 349 20.31 -17.34 -17.01
C GLN A 349 19.70 -16.91 -15.66
N ILE A 350 19.20 -17.86 -14.88
CA ILE A 350 18.71 -17.61 -13.52
C ILE A 350 19.78 -17.99 -12.51
N ILE A 351 20.19 -17.03 -11.68
CA ILE A 351 21.09 -17.24 -10.54
C ILE A 351 20.30 -16.90 -9.28
N ARG A 352 19.92 -17.93 -8.50
CA ARG A 352 19.32 -17.72 -7.18
C ARG A 352 20.41 -17.73 -6.12
N TYR A 353 20.49 -16.64 -5.34
CA TYR A 353 21.37 -16.55 -4.19
C TYR A 353 20.60 -15.96 -2.99
N PRO A 354 19.76 -16.77 -2.31
CA PRO A 354 18.83 -16.26 -1.31
C PRO A 354 19.52 -15.61 -0.12
N ILE A 355 19.12 -14.38 0.21
CA ILE A 355 19.55 -13.66 1.42
C ILE A 355 18.29 -13.25 2.19
N PRO A 356 18.10 -13.69 3.46
CA PRO A 356 16.97 -13.27 4.28
C PRO A 356 16.86 -11.74 4.38
N ASP A 357 15.65 -11.20 4.17
CA ASP A 357 15.42 -9.75 4.24
C ASP A 357 15.55 -9.22 5.67
N PHE A 358 15.95 -7.96 5.82
CA PHE A 358 16.14 -7.28 7.12
C PHE A 358 17.06 -8.02 8.11
N ASN A 359 17.90 -8.95 7.64
CA ASN A 359 18.81 -9.73 8.47
C ASN A 359 20.27 -9.31 8.19
N ALA A 360 20.81 -8.44 9.04
CA ALA A 360 22.16 -7.90 8.88
C ALA A 360 23.25 -8.99 8.96
N GLU A 361 23.09 -9.98 9.85
CA GLU A 361 24.05 -11.08 10.02
C GLU A 361 24.06 -12.01 8.79
N ALA A 362 22.88 -12.35 8.28
CA ALA A 362 22.76 -13.16 7.08
C ALA A 362 23.32 -12.42 5.86
N LEU A 363 23.04 -11.12 5.73
CA LEU A 363 23.64 -10.29 4.69
C LEU A 363 25.17 -10.30 4.80
N GLU A 364 25.72 -10.06 6.00
CA GLU A 364 27.17 -10.08 6.24
C GLU A 364 27.81 -11.39 5.78
N ARG A 365 27.23 -12.52 6.19
CA ARG A 365 27.74 -13.86 5.90
C ARG A 365 27.65 -14.24 4.41
N LEU A 366 26.56 -13.85 3.75
CA LEU A 366 26.22 -14.32 2.40
C LEU A 366 26.69 -13.38 1.29
N LEU A 367 26.98 -12.12 1.61
CA LEU A 367 27.38 -11.10 0.63
C LEU A 367 28.58 -11.50 -0.24
N PRO A 368 29.69 -12.07 0.30
CA PRO A 368 30.82 -12.47 -0.56
C PRO A 368 30.44 -13.50 -1.64
N GLY A 369 29.59 -14.47 -1.30
CA GLY A 369 29.17 -15.49 -2.27
C GLY A 369 28.22 -14.93 -3.33
N ALA A 370 27.33 -14.01 -2.96
CA ALA A 370 26.46 -13.31 -3.90
C ALA A 370 27.28 -12.47 -4.89
N VAL A 371 28.31 -11.76 -4.42
CA VAL A 371 29.20 -10.99 -5.30
C VAL A 371 30.01 -11.89 -6.22
N ARG A 372 30.53 -13.03 -5.75
CA ARG A 372 31.21 -13.99 -6.64
C ARG A 372 30.30 -14.52 -7.74
N ALA A 373 29.03 -14.80 -7.42
CA ALA A 373 28.05 -15.24 -8.41
C ALA A 373 27.78 -14.14 -9.46
N LEU A 374 27.66 -12.88 -9.02
CA LEU A 374 27.52 -11.72 -9.90
C LEU A 374 28.75 -11.55 -10.81
N ASP A 375 29.94 -11.51 -10.22
CA ASP A 375 31.21 -11.32 -10.93
C ASP A 375 31.45 -12.41 -11.97
N THR A 376 31.12 -13.67 -11.64
CA THR A 376 31.20 -14.79 -12.58
C THR A 376 30.30 -14.58 -13.79
N ALA A 377 29.03 -14.19 -13.56
CA ALA A 377 28.08 -13.95 -14.65
C ALA A 377 28.50 -12.77 -15.54
N VAL A 378 28.95 -11.67 -14.94
CA VAL A 378 29.45 -10.52 -15.70
C VAL A 378 30.69 -10.90 -16.54
N LYS A 379 31.65 -11.63 -15.96
CA LYS A 379 32.86 -12.07 -16.67
C LYS A 379 32.58 -13.05 -17.81
N THR A 380 31.47 -13.77 -17.78
CA THR A 380 31.03 -14.62 -18.89
C THR A 380 30.23 -13.86 -19.96
N GLY A 381 30.22 -12.52 -19.89
CA GLY A 381 29.58 -11.65 -20.88
C GLY A 381 28.09 -11.47 -20.68
N GLN A 382 27.54 -11.81 -19.51
CA GLN A 382 26.13 -11.58 -19.22
C GLN A 382 25.86 -10.12 -18.86
N VAL A 383 24.72 -9.61 -19.30
CA VAL A 383 24.12 -8.38 -18.79
C VAL A 383 23.19 -8.76 -17.64
N VAL A 384 23.59 -8.44 -16.41
CA VAL A 384 22.97 -9.03 -15.21
C VAL A 384 22.00 -8.05 -14.55
N TYR A 385 20.76 -8.50 -14.34
CA TYR A 385 19.80 -7.81 -13.48
C TYR A 385 19.84 -8.34 -12.05
N VAL A 386 20.26 -7.50 -11.11
CA VAL A 386 20.32 -7.83 -9.69
C VAL A 386 19.06 -7.34 -8.98
N HIS A 387 18.31 -8.25 -8.37
CA HIS A 387 17.10 -7.88 -7.65
C HIS A 387 16.92 -8.61 -6.31
N CYS A 388 16.12 -7.99 -5.45
CA CYS A 388 15.55 -8.60 -4.25
C CYS A 388 14.03 -8.38 -4.33
N THR A 389 13.38 -7.99 -3.23
CA THR A 389 11.96 -7.60 -3.28
C THR A 389 11.81 -6.18 -3.83
N ALA A 390 12.15 -5.13 -3.08
CA ALA A 390 12.01 -3.74 -3.57
C ALA A 390 13.23 -3.20 -4.33
N GLY A 391 14.34 -3.93 -4.36
CA GLY A 391 15.60 -3.40 -4.89
C GLY A 391 16.19 -2.27 -4.04
N MET A 392 15.87 -2.21 -2.74
CA MET A 392 16.32 -1.13 -1.84
C MET A 392 17.45 -1.57 -0.88
N GLY A 393 17.39 -2.78 -0.32
CA GLY A 393 18.34 -3.26 0.68
C GLY A 393 19.39 -4.23 0.12
N ARG A 394 19.00 -5.50 -0.04
CA ARG A 394 19.88 -6.62 -0.43
C ARG A 394 20.56 -6.42 -1.79
N ALA A 395 19.79 -6.08 -2.83
CA ALA A 395 20.33 -5.88 -4.17
C ALA A 395 21.33 -4.71 -4.25
N PRO A 396 21.03 -3.51 -3.70
CA PRO A 396 22.02 -2.45 -3.63
C PRO A 396 23.28 -2.84 -2.83
N ALA A 397 23.15 -3.63 -1.76
CA ALA A 397 24.31 -4.09 -1.01
C ALA A 397 25.23 -4.98 -1.87
N VAL A 398 24.67 -5.91 -2.64
CA VAL A 398 25.46 -6.76 -3.57
C VAL A 398 26.11 -5.93 -4.66
N VAL A 399 25.38 -4.99 -5.28
CA VAL A 399 25.94 -4.14 -6.34
C VAL A 399 27.05 -3.23 -5.82
N VAL A 400 26.84 -2.57 -4.67
CA VAL A 400 27.89 -1.75 -4.03
C VAL A 400 29.13 -2.58 -3.71
N ALA A 401 28.94 -3.77 -3.13
CA ALA A 401 30.06 -4.65 -2.81
C ALA A 401 30.81 -5.15 -4.05
N TYR A 402 30.10 -5.44 -5.15
CA TYR A 402 30.70 -5.77 -6.44
C TYR A 402 31.53 -4.61 -7.01
N LEU A 403 31.01 -3.39 -6.96
CA LEU A 403 31.74 -2.21 -7.44
C LEU A 403 33.03 -1.97 -6.63
N VAL A 404 33.00 -2.23 -5.33
CA VAL A 404 34.18 -2.11 -4.46
C VAL A 404 35.18 -3.24 -4.74
N TRP A 405 34.77 -4.50 -4.60
CA TRP A 405 35.69 -5.64 -4.69
C TRP A 405 36.16 -5.95 -6.11
N CYS A 406 35.29 -5.84 -7.11
CA CYS A 406 35.56 -6.28 -8.47
C CYS A 406 35.89 -5.13 -9.43
N ARG A 407 35.42 -3.90 -9.14
CA ARG A 407 35.64 -2.72 -10.00
C ARG A 407 36.54 -1.67 -9.36
N GLY A 408 37.02 -1.90 -8.14
CA GLY A 408 38.05 -1.08 -7.49
C GLY A 408 37.56 0.30 -7.03
N MET A 409 36.24 0.50 -6.91
CA MET A 409 35.68 1.74 -6.37
C MET A 409 35.90 1.82 -4.86
N SER A 410 36.00 3.04 -4.32
CA SER A 410 35.87 3.24 -2.88
C SER A 410 34.42 2.99 -2.44
N LEU A 411 34.20 2.59 -1.18
CA LEU A 411 32.85 2.40 -0.66
C LEU A 411 31.98 3.67 -0.75
N PRO A 412 32.47 4.87 -0.36
CA PRO A 412 31.71 6.11 -0.56
C PRO A 412 31.32 6.35 -2.03
N ASP A 413 32.26 6.20 -2.96
CA ASP A 413 31.99 6.43 -4.39
C ASP A 413 30.98 5.42 -4.94
N ALA A 414 31.07 4.15 -4.52
CA ALA A 414 30.15 3.10 -4.94
C ALA A 414 28.73 3.35 -4.42
N LEU A 415 28.59 3.77 -3.14
CA LEU A 415 27.30 4.14 -2.57
C LEU A 415 26.66 5.32 -3.32
N ASP A 416 27.44 6.37 -3.58
CA ASP A 416 26.96 7.56 -4.27
C ASP A 416 26.66 7.29 -5.76
N TYR A 417 27.43 6.41 -6.40
CA TYR A 417 27.18 5.97 -7.77
C TYR A 417 25.86 5.19 -7.87
N VAL A 418 25.64 4.22 -6.98
CA VAL A 418 24.39 3.45 -6.96
C VAL A 418 23.19 4.33 -6.61
N ARG A 419 23.30 5.25 -5.65
CA ARG A 419 22.21 6.18 -5.30
C ARG A 419 21.84 7.15 -6.42
N ARG A 420 22.82 7.59 -7.22
CA ARG A 420 22.55 8.47 -8.38
C ARG A 420 21.71 7.79 -9.45
N HIS A 421 21.93 6.50 -9.68
CA HIS A 421 21.15 5.72 -10.65
C HIS A 421 19.85 5.18 -10.05
N ARG A 422 19.89 4.77 -8.78
CA ARG A 422 18.73 4.24 -8.03
C ARG A 422 18.56 5.00 -6.72
N SER A 423 17.83 6.10 -6.77
CA SER A 423 17.58 7.00 -5.62
C SER A 423 16.94 6.31 -4.40
N VAL A 424 16.22 5.19 -4.61
CA VAL A 424 15.61 4.39 -3.53
C VAL A 424 16.60 3.44 -2.84
N ALA A 425 17.85 3.36 -3.29
CA ALA A 425 18.85 2.48 -2.72
C ALA A 425 19.19 2.87 -1.28
N ALA A 426 18.93 1.96 -0.35
CA ALA A 426 19.21 2.09 1.07
C ALA A 426 19.87 0.80 1.60
N PRO A 427 21.04 0.39 1.09
CA PRO A 427 21.74 -0.81 1.56
C PRO A 427 22.21 -0.65 3.01
N ASN A 428 22.51 -1.79 3.66
CA ASN A 428 23.08 -1.74 5.00
C ASN A 428 24.55 -1.35 5.00
N VAL A 429 24.79 -0.05 5.17
CA VAL A 429 26.13 0.58 5.16
C VAL A 429 27.01 0.00 6.26
N SER A 430 26.47 -0.26 7.46
CA SER A 430 27.27 -0.82 8.56
C SER A 430 27.77 -2.24 8.27
N VAL A 431 26.95 -3.05 7.58
CA VAL A 431 27.37 -4.38 7.11
C VAL A 431 28.42 -4.24 6.00
N LEU A 432 28.21 -3.34 5.04
CA LEU A 432 29.18 -3.08 3.97
C LEU A 432 30.54 -2.63 4.53
N GLU A 433 30.57 -1.66 5.44
CA GLU A 433 31.79 -1.18 6.11
C GLU A 433 32.53 -2.26 6.88
N LYS A 434 31.81 -3.27 7.39
CA LYS A 434 32.39 -4.40 8.11
C LYS A 434 32.98 -5.43 7.15
N VAL A 435 32.19 -5.86 6.17
CA VAL A 435 32.54 -6.95 5.24
C VAL A 435 33.65 -6.53 4.28
N LEU A 436 33.57 -5.32 3.73
CA LEU A 436 34.47 -4.85 2.66
C LEU A 436 35.89 -4.52 3.14
N ARG A 437 36.16 -4.61 4.45
CA ARG A 437 37.54 -4.54 4.98
C ARG A 437 38.39 -5.73 4.59
N ASN A 438 37.74 -6.85 4.27
CA ASN A 438 38.40 -8.06 3.82
C ASN A 438 38.31 -8.13 2.28
N PRO A 439 39.35 -8.66 1.61
CA PRO A 439 39.25 -8.98 0.19
C PRO A 439 38.17 -10.04 -0.05
N LEU A 440 37.59 -10.04 -1.25
CA LEU A 440 36.51 -10.94 -1.67
C LEU A 440 36.90 -12.41 -1.67
#